data_AF-A0AAV9BBA5-F1
#
_entry.id   AF-A0AAV9BBA5-F1
#
_cell.length_a   1.000
_cell.length_b   1.000
_cell.length_c   1.000
_cell.angle_alpha   90.00
_cell.angle_beta   90.00
_cell.angle_gamma   90.00
#
_symmetry.space_group_name_H-M   'P 1'
#
loop_
_entity.id
_entity.type
_entity.pdbx_description
1 polymer ?
#
loop_
_entity_poly.entity_id
_entity_poly.type
_entity_poly.pdbx_seq_one_letter_code
_entity_poly.pdbx_strand_id
1 'polypeptide(L)'
;MQEISRWWKDLGLAEQISFARDRPSEWFMWAMTMLSEPQFSRHRIELMKPVSLIYIIDDIFDVYGTLDELMLFTEAIKRWDIASIDLLPSHMKICCMALHNITNEIAYFVYKEHRWNPIDSLRRAWGELCDAFLVEARWYASGHIPKPEEYLKSAVISSAMHMLCVNIFFLLGEQITKESIDYLEGHPTIISSPAMILRLVDDLGKAKDGNQEGFDGSYLECYLKENPNSSVENAKKHMKGMILDAWKRLNKECLSSPEPFSRRFAQSSLNGARLVRTMYDYDGHFPENQVNSLLYN
;
A
#
# COMPACT_ATOMS: atom_id res chain seq x y z
N MET A 1 -9.30 -16.89 8.82
CA MET A 1 -10.51 -16.05 9.00
C MET A 1 -10.91 -15.86 10.46
N GLN A 2 -11.23 -16.91 11.23
CA GLN A 2 -11.70 -16.72 12.64
C GLN A 2 -10.69 -16.02 13.56
N GLU A 3 -9.39 -16.32 13.42
CA GLU A 3 -8.34 -15.64 14.20
C GLU A 3 -8.22 -14.15 13.84
N ILE A 4 -8.34 -13.82 12.56
CA ILE A 4 -8.25 -12.45 12.05
C ILE A 4 -9.48 -11.64 12.47
N SER A 5 -10.67 -12.23 12.36
CA SER A 5 -11.91 -11.60 12.82
C SER A 5 -11.87 -11.31 14.33
N ARG A 6 -11.31 -12.23 15.13
CA ARG A 6 -11.08 -11.99 16.57
C ARG A 6 -10.06 -10.88 16.79
N TRP A 7 -8.89 -10.94 16.16
CA TRP A 7 -7.87 -9.90 16.29
C TRP A 7 -8.40 -8.51 15.90
N TRP A 8 -9.09 -8.39 14.77
CA TRP A 8 -9.65 -7.11 14.31
C TRP A 8 -10.69 -6.55 15.29
N LYS A 9 -11.55 -7.43 15.83
CA LYS A 9 -12.52 -7.06 16.86
C LYS A 9 -11.84 -6.63 18.17
N ASP A 10 -10.82 -7.36 18.62
CA ASP A 10 -10.08 -7.08 19.85
C ASP A 10 -9.27 -5.78 19.74
N LEU A 11 -8.79 -5.46 18.53
CA LEU A 11 -8.10 -4.21 18.22
C LEU A 11 -9.03 -3.00 18.36
N GLY A 12 -10.35 -3.17 18.12
CA GLY A 12 -11.37 -2.15 18.37
C GLY A 12 -11.28 -0.89 17.48
N LEU A 13 -10.40 -0.88 16.47
CA LEU A 13 -10.21 0.29 15.60
C LEU A 13 -11.46 0.64 14.80
N ALA A 14 -12.25 -0.34 14.36
CA ALA A 14 -13.49 -0.09 13.62
C ALA A 14 -14.50 0.75 14.42
N GLU A 15 -14.55 0.58 15.75
CA GLU A 15 -15.45 1.36 16.62
C GLU A 15 -14.89 2.77 16.91
N GLN A 16 -13.55 2.88 16.98
CA GLN A 16 -12.86 4.13 17.35
C GLN A 16 -12.59 5.06 16.16
N ILE A 17 -12.47 4.49 14.96
CA ILE A 17 -12.25 5.16 13.68
C ILE A 17 -13.39 4.76 12.74
N SER A 18 -14.63 4.99 13.18
CA SER A 18 -15.85 4.55 12.49
C SER A 18 -16.05 5.14 11.09
N PHE A 19 -15.22 6.13 10.75
CA PHE A 19 -15.23 6.82 9.48
C PHE A 19 -14.39 6.11 8.41
N ALA A 20 -13.41 5.31 8.84
CA ALA A 20 -12.54 4.57 7.94
C ALA A 20 -13.27 3.31 7.43
N ARG A 21 -12.91 2.88 6.23
CA ARG A 21 -13.43 1.66 5.61
C ARG A 21 -13.13 0.47 6.54
N ASP A 22 -14.12 -0.36 6.81
CA ASP A 22 -13.97 -1.63 7.55
C ASP A 22 -14.17 -2.81 6.60
N ARG A 23 -13.09 -3.22 5.92
CA ARG A 23 -13.12 -4.26 4.87
C ARG A 23 -12.12 -5.39 5.10
N PRO A 24 -12.24 -6.15 6.20
CA PRO A 24 -11.26 -7.15 6.58
C PRO A 24 -11.10 -8.29 5.55
N SER A 25 -12.15 -8.64 4.81
CA SER A 25 -12.06 -9.61 3.71
C SER A 25 -11.21 -9.10 2.54
N GLU A 26 -11.30 -7.80 2.23
CA GLU A 26 -10.52 -7.14 1.19
C GLU A 26 -9.03 -7.12 1.54
N TRP A 27 -8.73 -6.66 2.75
CA TRP A 27 -7.35 -6.60 3.25
C TRP A 27 -6.71 -7.99 3.35
N PHE A 28 -7.49 -9.00 3.76
CA PHE A 28 -6.98 -10.35 3.87
C PHE A 28 -6.69 -10.99 2.50
N MET A 29 -7.37 -10.54 1.44
CA MET A 29 -7.11 -11.02 0.09
C MET A 29 -5.69 -10.67 -0.37
N TRP A 30 -5.17 -9.50 0.00
CA TRP A 30 -3.77 -9.13 -0.24
C TRP A 30 -2.82 -10.12 0.41
N ALA A 31 -3.02 -10.39 1.71
CA ALA A 31 -2.18 -11.33 2.45
C ALA A 31 -2.26 -12.75 1.89
N MET A 32 -3.47 -13.23 1.58
CA MET A 32 -3.71 -14.54 0.96
C MET A 32 -3.04 -14.71 -0.39
N THR A 33 -3.10 -13.70 -1.25
CA THR A 33 -2.58 -13.81 -2.61
C THR A 33 -1.06 -13.68 -2.64
N MET A 34 -0.50 -12.74 -1.89
CA MET A 34 0.94 -12.50 -1.90
C MET A 34 1.71 -13.59 -1.13
N LEU A 35 1.11 -14.21 -0.11
CA LEU A 35 1.68 -15.33 0.64
C LEU A 35 0.83 -16.59 0.49
N SER A 36 0.66 -17.06 -0.76
CA SER A 36 -0.30 -18.11 -1.12
C SER A 36 0.07 -19.52 -0.65
N GLU A 37 1.34 -19.79 -0.31
CA GLU A 37 1.75 -21.13 0.12
C GLU A 37 1.10 -21.49 1.49
N PRO A 38 0.61 -22.74 1.68
CA PRO A 38 -0.09 -23.13 2.90
C PRO A 38 0.72 -22.91 4.19
N GLN A 39 2.05 -23.08 4.15
CA GLN A 39 2.90 -22.91 5.33
C GLN A 39 2.93 -21.49 5.89
N PHE A 40 2.53 -20.46 5.12
CA PHE A 40 2.57 -19.06 5.53
C PHE A 40 1.29 -18.58 6.24
N SER A 41 0.50 -19.50 6.81
CA SER A 41 -0.76 -19.15 7.49
C SER A 41 -0.61 -18.07 8.57
N ARG A 42 0.43 -18.16 9.42
CA ARG A 42 0.74 -17.13 10.42
C ARG A 42 1.26 -15.84 9.81
N HIS A 43 2.08 -15.93 8.77
CA HIS A 43 2.63 -14.74 8.11
C HIS A 43 1.53 -13.93 7.44
N ARG A 44 0.47 -14.58 6.93
CA ARG A 44 -0.71 -13.90 6.40
C ARG A 44 -1.48 -13.12 7.47
N ILE A 45 -1.53 -13.63 8.70
CA ILE A 45 -2.15 -12.92 9.82
C ILE A 45 -1.32 -11.68 10.16
N GLU A 46 0.01 -11.81 10.22
CA GLU A 46 0.90 -10.67 10.49
C GLU A 46 0.87 -9.63 9.36
N LEU A 47 0.83 -10.07 8.09
CA LEU A 47 0.77 -9.18 6.92
C LEU A 47 -0.58 -8.46 6.78
N MET A 48 -1.67 -9.07 7.23
CA MET A 48 -3.00 -8.46 7.23
C MET A 48 -3.05 -7.18 8.09
N LYS A 49 -2.33 -7.15 9.21
CA LYS A 49 -2.33 -6.01 10.14
C LYS A 49 -1.84 -4.70 9.48
N PRO A 50 -0.67 -4.62 8.84
CA PRO A 50 -0.23 -3.41 8.16
C PRO A 50 -1.11 -3.09 6.95
N VAL A 51 -1.71 -4.08 6.27
CA VAL A 51 -2.69 -3.77 5.20
C VAL A 51 -3.89 -3.02 5.77
N SER A 52 -4.46 -3.45 6.90
CA SER A 52 -5.57 -2.71 7.52
C SER A 52 -5.20 -1.26 7.87
N LEU A 53 -4.00 -1.04 8.40
CA LEU A 53 -3.52 0.30 8.75
C LEU A 53 -3.30 1.18 7.52
N ILE A 54 -2.83 0.61 6.40
CA ILE A 54 -2.68 1.35 5.13
C ILE A 54 -4.01 1.95 4.72
N TYR A 55 -5.09 1.17 4.68
CA TYR A 55 -6.41 1.66 4.28
C TYR A 55 -6.97 2.70 5.26
N ILE A 56 -6.77 2.52 6.56
CA ILE A 56 -7.21 3.49 7.57
C ILE A 56 -6.47 4.81 7.42
N ILE A 57 -5.15 4.76 7.18
CA ILE A 57 -4.32 5.95 6.98
C ILE A 57 -4.72 6.63 5.67
N ASP A 58 -4.91 5.89 4.59
CA ASP A 58 -5.42 6.39 3.30
C ASP A 58 -6.72 7.19 3.50
N ASP A 59 -7.70 6.64 4.24
CA ASP A 59 -8.95 7.37 4.55
C ASP A 59 -8.73 8.64 5.38
N ILE A 60 -7.79 8.61 6.31
CA ILE A 60 -7.40 9.80 7.09
C ILE A 60 -6.89 10.89 6.15
N PHE A 61 -6.05 10.56 5.16
CA PHE A 61 -5.48 11.54 4.24
C PHE A 61 -6.47 12.04 3.17
N ASP A 62 -7.30 11.16 2.63
CA ASP A 62 -8.14 11.47 1.47
C ASP A 62 -9.49 12.11 1.82
N VAL A 63 -10.04 11.78 2.99
CA VAL A 63 -11.44 12.11 3.31
C VAL A 63 -11.57 12.97 4.56
N TYR A 64 -10.78 12.72 5.61
CA TYR A 64 -11.12 13.22 6.95
C TYR A 64 -10.16 14.27 7.51
N GLY A 65 -8.86 14.13 7.28
CA GLY A 65 -7.85 15.00 7.86
C GLY A 65 -7.80 16.36 7.19
N THR A 66 -7.71 17.44 7.98
CA THR A 66 -7.31 18.74 7.45
C THR A 66 -5.82 18.76 7.15
N LEU A 67 -5.37 19.60 6.21
CA LEU A 67 -3.96 19.64 5.82
C LEU A 67 -3.00 19.88 7.02
N ASP A 68 -3.37 20.74 7.97
CA ASP A 68 -2.58 20.98 9.17
C ASP A 68 -2.49 19.74 10.08
N GLU A 69 -3.59 19.02 10.26
CA GLU A 69 -3.61 17.76 11.01
C GLU A 69 -2.79 16.68 10.32
N LEU A 70 -2.89 16.56 8.98
CA LEU A 70 -2.09 15.63 8.18
C LEU A 70 -0.60 15.92 8.27
N MET A 71 -0.20 17.20 8.27
CA MET A 71 1.19 17.59 8.49
C MET A 71 1.70 17.15 9.87
N LEU A 72 0.91 17.35 10.92
CA LEU A 72 1.25 16.90 12.27
C LEU A 72 1.31 15.36 12.35
N PHE A 73 0.38 14.67 11.68
CA PHE A 73 0.31 13.21 11.64
C PHE A 73 1.54 12.61 10.96
N THR A 74 1.91 13.11 9.78
CA THR A 74 3.11 12.69 9.06
C THR A 74 4.37 12.92 9.89
N GLU A 75 4.50 14.08 10.54
CA GLU A 75 5.64 14.36 11.42
C GLU A 75 5.71 13.41 12.62
N ALA A 76 4.56 13.09 13.24
CA ALA A 76 4.51 12.16 14.36
C ALA A 76 4.96 10.74 13.95
N ILE A 77 4.51 10.26 12.79
CA ILE A 77 4.93 8.96 12.24
C ILE A 77 6.42 8.95 11.93
N LYS A 78 6.95 10.00 11.30
CA LYS A 78 8.37 10.06 10.94
C LYS A 78 9.29 10.12 12.15
N ARG A 79 8.90 10.84 13.20
CA ARG A 79 9.64 10.91 14.46
C ARG A 79 9.53 9.62 15.26
N TRP A 80 8.43 8.88 15.08
CA TRP A 80 8.09 7.69 15.85
C TRP A 80 8.11 7.93 17.37
N ASP A 81 7.75 9.15 17.78
CA ASP A 81 7.80 9.59 19.17
C ASP A 81 6.38 9.74 19.75
N ILE A 82 6.11 9.02 20.84
CA ILE A 82 4.80 9.05 21.52
C ILE A 82 4.47 10.45 22.03
N ALA A 83 5.46 11.24 22.45
CA ALA A 83 5.19 12.61 22.92
C ALA A 83 4.63 13.52 21.81
N SER A 84 4.99 13.25 20.55
CA SER A 84 4.45 14.00 19.41
C SER A 84 2.99 13.64 19.08
N ILE A 85 2.53 12.45 19.53
CA ILE A 85 1.16 11.98 19.35
C ILE A 85 0.18 12.84 20.17
N ASP A 86 0.60 13.40 21.32
CA ASP A 86 -0.27 14.19 22.20
C ASP A 86 -0.87 15.44 21.53
N LEU A 87 -0.28 15.92 20.45
CA LEU A 87 -0.76 17.07 19.68
C LEU A 87 -1.84 16.72 18.66
N LEU A 88 -2.05 15.43 18.37
CA LEU A 88 -2.97 14.98 17.34
C LEU A 88 -4.44 14.94 17.81
N PRO A 89 -5.41 15.02 16.89
CA PRO A 89 -6.80 14.68 17.15
C PRO A 89 -6.95 13.24 17.67
N SER A 90 -7.96 12.97 18.50
CA SER A 90 -8.12 11.67 19.18
C SER A 90 -8.12 10.46 18.23
N HIS A 91 -8.74 10.55 17.06
CA HIS A 91 -8.77 9.43 16.10
C HIS A 91 -7.38 9.17 15.47
N MET A 92 -6.63 10.22 15.15
CA MET A 92 -5.26 10.12 14.66
C MET A 92 -4.31 9.57 15.72
N LYS A 93 -4.50 9.95 17.00
CA LYS A 93 -3.75 9.36 18.12
C LYS A 93 -3.92 7.85 18.19
N ILE A 94 -5.17 7.41 18.13
CA ILE A 94 -5.54 6.00 18.16
C ILE A 94 -4.88 5.26 16.99
N CYS A 95 -4.96 5.83 15.79
CA CYS A 95 -4.28 5.28 14.60
C CYS A 95 -2.75 5.18 14.80
N CYS A 96 -2.08 6.25 15.25
CA CYS A 96 -0.63 6.23 15.52
C CYS A 96 -0.24 5.20 16.58
N MET A 97 -1.01 5.06 17.66
CA MET A 97 -0.74 4.06 18.70
C MET A 97 -0.89 2.64 18.15
N ALA A 98 -1.95 2.37 17.38
CA ALA A 98 -2.14 1.08 16.72
C ALA A 98 -1.01 0.78 15.74
N LEU A 99 -0.60 1.77 14.93
CA LEU A 99 0.54 1.70 14.02
C LEU A 99 1.82 1.31 14.75
N HIS A 100 2.13 1.99 15.85
CA HIS A 100 3.31 1.71 16.68
C HIS A 100 3.27 0.28 17.24
N ASN A 101 2.14 -0.13 17.81
CA ASN A 101 1.98 -1.45 18.42
C ASN A 101 2.10 -2.57 17.38
N ILE A 102 1.36 -2.49 16.27
CA ILE A 102 1.38 -3.48 15.19
C ILE A 102 2.77 -3.59 14.57
N THR A 103 3.45 -2.47 14.33
CA THR A 103 4.81 -2.49 13.77
C THR A 103 5.80 -3.15 14.74
N ASN A 104 5.69 -2.90 16.04
CA ASN A 104 6.51 -3.57 17.06
C ASN A 104 6.17 -5.08 17.16
N GLU A 105 4.90 -5.47 17.05
CA GLU A 105 4.49 -6.88 17.02
C GLU A 105 5.11 -7.63 15.83
N ILE A 106 5.08 -7.04 14.63
CA ILE A 106 5.69 -7.61 13.43
C ILE A 106 7.20 -7.70 13.60
N ALA A 107 7.85 -6.63 14.11
CA ALA A 107 9.28 -6.66 14.35
C ALA A 107 9.68 -7.76 15.35
N TYR A 108 8.87 -7.97 16.39
CA TYR A 108 9.07 -9.05 17.35
C TYR A 108 8.84 -10.44 16.74
N PHE A 109 7.83 -10.60 15.88
CA PHE A 109 7.58 -11.83 15.13
C PHE A 109 8.81 -12.20 14.27
N VAL A 110 9.27 -11.25 13.45
CA VAL A 110 10.45 -11.43 12.57
C VAL A 110 11.70 -11.73 13.38
N TYR A 111 11.91 -11.05 14.51
CA TYR A 111 13.06 -11.31 15.38
C TYR A 111 13.02 -12.72 15.99
N LYS A 112 11.84 -13.21 16.35
CA LYS A 112 11.69 -14.57 16.89
C LYS A 112 11.98 -15.64 15.85
N GLU A 113 11.48 -15.47 14.63
CA GLU A 113 11.65 -16.48 13.57
C GLU A 113 13.04 -16.42 12.93
N HIS A 114 13.53 -15.21 12.63
CA HIS A 114 14.67 -15.00 11.74
C HIS A 114 15.88 -14.37 12.44
N ARG A 115 15.78 -14.03 13.74
CA ARG A 115 16.84 -13.36 14.52
C ARG A 115 17.25 -12.00 13.97
N TRP A 116 16.38 -11.37 13.19
CA TRP A 116 16.57 -10.03 12.63
C TRP A 116 15.54 -9.06 13.18
N ASN A 117 15.94 -7.83 13.51
CA ASN A 117 15.00 -6.78 13.92
C ASN A 117 14.75 -5.82 12.75
N PRO A 118 13.57 -5.83 12.11
CA PRO A 118 13.27 -5.00 10.93
C PRO A 118 12.76 -3.60 11.28
N ILE A 119 12.73 -3.22 12.57
CA ILE A 119 11.99 -2.05 13.03
C ILE A 119 12.34 -0.76 12.29
N ASP A 120 13.61 -0.51 12.01
CA ASP A 120 14.05 0.74 11.38
C ASP A 120 13.58 0.83 9.92
N SER A 121 13.65 -0.27 9.17
CA SER A 121 13.16 -0.31 7.78
C SER A 121 11.62 -0.22 7.72
N LEU A 122 10.90 -0.83 8.67
CA LEU A 122 9.44 -0.71 8.75
C LEU A 122 9.00 0.72 9.08
N ARG A 123 9.67 1.38 10.04
CA ARG A 123 9.40 2.79 10.38
C ARG A 123 9.65 3.72 9.21
N ARG A 124 10.76 3.50 8.49
CA ARG A 124 11.09 4.28 7.30
C ARG A 124 10.01 4.14 6.22
N ALA A 125 9.60 2.93 5.92
CA ALA A 125 8.59 2.66 4.90
C ALA A 125 7.22 3.30 5.25
N TRP A 126 6.83 3.32 6.54
CA TRP A 126 5.65 4.07 6.98
C TRP A 126 5.81 5.58 6.80
N GLY A 127 6.98 6.13 7.13
CA GLY A 127 7.29 7.55 6.93
C GLY A 127 7.23 7.96 5.45
N GLU A 128 7.83 7.16 4.57
CA GLU A 128 7.80 7.37 3.12
C GLU A 128 6.37 7.33 2.57
N LEU A 129 5.54 6.38 3.04
CA LEU A 129 4.14 6.29 2.64
C LEU A 129 3.36 7.54 3.08
N CYS A 130 3.52 7.99 4.32
CA CYS A 130 2.83 9.19 4.82
C CYS A 130 3.34 10.49 4.19
N ASP A 131 4.62 10.55 3.81
CA ASP A 131 5.17 11.67 3.02
C ASP A 131 4.51 11.71 1.63
N ALA A 132 4.35 10.57 0.97
CA ALA A 132 3.70 10.49 -0.34
C ALA A 132 2.22 10.90 -0.28
N PHE A 133 1.47 10.42 0.72
CA PHE A 133 0.09 10.87 0.95
C PHE A 133 0.02 12.38 1.24
N LEU A 134 0.95 12.92 2.04
CA LEU A 134 0.97 14.35 2.34
C LEU A 134 1.26 15.20 1.09
N VAL A 135 2.11 14.73 0.17
CA VAL A 135 2.37 15.40 -1.11
C VAL A 135 1.08 15.50 -1.93
N GLU A 136 0.32 14.41 -2.02
CA GLU A 136 -0.96 14.38 -2.73
C GLU A 136 -2.01 15.29 -2.06
N ALA A 137 -2.11 15.25 -0.73
CA ALA A 137 -2.99 16.14 0.02
C ALA A 137 -2.66 17.64 -0.19
N ARG A 138 -1.37 17.99 -0.34
CA ARG A 138 -0.93 19.37 -0.64
C ARG A 138 -1.31 19.79 -2.07
N TRP A 139 -1.14 18.89 -3.04
CA TRP A 139 -1.58 19.15 -4.42
C TRP A 139 -3.08 19.40 -4.45
N TYR A 140 -3.86 18.57 -3.77
CA TYR A 140 -5.29 18.72 -3.65
C TYR A 140 -5.69 20.06 -3.00
N ALA A 141 -5.17 20.35 -1.81
CA ALA A 141 -5.51 21.55 -1.05
C ALA A 141 -5.17 22.86 -1.80
N SER A 142 -4.17 22.83 -2.69
CA SER A 142 -3.76 23.99 -3.50
C SER A 142 -4.41 24.04 -4.89
N GLY A 143 -5.17 23.02 -5.29
CA GLY A 143 -5.68 22.86 -6.66
C GLY A 143 -4.56 22.68 -7.69
N HIS A 144 -3.37 22.26 -7.25
CA HIS A 144 -2.22 22.05 -8.12
C HIS A 144 -2.30 20.69 -8.79
N ILE A 145 -2.47 20.66 -10.11
CA ILE A 145 -2.30 19.44 -10.89
C ILE A 145 -0.82 19.37 -11.35
N PRO A 146 -0.02 18.43 -10.84
CA PRO A 146 1.40 18.30 -11.15
C PRO A 146 1.63 17.78 -12.58
N LYS A 147 2.91 17.71 -12.99
CA LYS A 147 3.27 17.01 -14.22
C LYS A 147 3.09 15.50 -14.06
N PRO A 148 2.80 14.74 -15.14
CA PRO A 148 2.59 13.29 -15.07
C PRO A 148 3.75 12.53 -14.42
N GLU A 149 4.99 12.89 -14.75
CA GLU A 149 6.18 12.26 -14.16
C GLU A 149 6.37 12.60 -12.68
N GLU A 150 5.97 13.80 -12.26
CA GLU A 150 6.03 14.23 -10.86
C GLU A 150 4.96 13.54 -10.03
N TYR A 151 3.74 13.46 -10.55
CA TYR A 151 2.65 12.67 -9.97
C TYR A 151 3.10 11.23 -9.73
N LEU A 152 3.62 10.54 -10.75
CA LEU A 152 3.99 9.13 -10.62
C LEU A 152 5.06 8.86 -9.56
N LYS A 153 5.99 9.80 -9.31
CA LYS A 153 6.99 9.62 -8.26
C LYS A 153 6.36 9.51 -6.88
N SER A 154 5.31 10.29 -6.60
CA SER A 154 4.54 10.20 -5.35
C SER A 154 3.56 9.04 -5.39
N ALA A 155 2.79 8.94 -6.48
CA ALA A 155 1.65 8.04 -6.61
C ALA A 155 2.01 6.55 -6.57
N VAL A 156 3.22 6.22 -7.02
CA VAL A 156 3.78 4.88 -6.93
C VAL A 156 4.10 4.49 -5.48
N ILE A 157 4.52 5.44 -4.64
CA ILE A 157 4.72 5.21 -3.21
C ILE A 157 3.37 5.21 -2.47
N SER A 158 2.50 6.17 -2.74
CA SER A 158 1.16 6.27 -2.12
C SER A 158 0.25 5.07 -2.43
N SER A 159 0.55 4.30 -3.49
CA SER A 159 -0.09 2.99 -3.74
C SER A 159 0.08 1.97 -2.61
N ALA A 160 1.00 2.23 -1.67
CA ALA A 160 1.36 1.40 -0.52
C ALA A 160 1.89 -0.01 -0.85
N MET A 161 1.95 -0.42 -2.12
CA MET A 161 2.52 -1.71 -2.53
C MET A 161 3.98 -1.88 -2.07
N HIS A 162 4.76 -0.79 -2.02
CA HIS A 162 6.10 -0.80 -1.42
C HIS A 162 6.08 -1.25 0.03
N MET A 163 5.17 -0.70 0.84
CA MET A 163 5.00 -1.06 2.25
C MET A 163 4.64 -2.55 2.42
N LEU A 164 3.77 -3.09 1.55
CA LEU A 164 3.43 -4.51 1.55
C LEU A 164 4.66 -5.38 1.23
N CYS A 165 5.42 -5.02 0.18
CA CYS A 165 6.63 -5.73 -0.19
C CYS A 165 7.67 -5.70 0.95
N VAL A 166 7.90 -4.55 1.60
CA VAL A 166 8.83 -4.46 2.74
C VAL A 166 8.42 -5.41 3.87
N ASN A 167 7.13 -5.44 4.24
CA ASN A 167 6.65 -6.39 5.26
C ASN A 167 6.87 -7.85 4.82
N ILE A 168 6.54 -8.20 3.57
CA ILE A 168 6.71 -9.56 3.05
C ILE A 168 8.16 -10.00 3.07
N PHE A 169 9.09 -9.13 2.66
CA PHE A 169 10.52 -9.42 2.66
C PHE A 169 10.99 -9.89 4.05
N PHE A 170 10.65 -9.12 5.08
CA PHE A 170 11.03 -9.45 6.46
C PHE A 170 10.26 -10.63 7.05
N LEU A 171 8.96 -10.76 6.73
CA LEU A 171 8.16 -11.90 7.16
C LEU A 171 8.70 -13.21 6.59
N LEU A 172 9.08 -13.24 5.32
CA LEU A 172 9.68 -14.43 4.69
C LEU A 172 11.02 -14.80 5.33
N GLY A 173 11.83 -13.81 5.74
CA GLY A 173 13.11 -14.07 6.41
C GLY A 173 14.24 -14.54 5.49
N GLU A 174 13.99 -14.59 4.19
CA GLU A 174 14.89 -15.19 3.21
C GLU A 174 15.86 -14.16 2.67
N GLN A 175 17.16 -14.49 2.67
CA GLN A 175 18.23 -13.63 2.14
C GLN A 175 18.33 -12.26 2.81
N ILE A 176 17.98 -12.15 4.11
CA ILE A 176 18.15 -10.91 4.86
C ILE A 176 19.65 -10.64 5.06
N THR A 177 20.17 -9.67 4.30
CA THR A 177 21.49 -9.07 4.47
C THR A 177 21.40 -7.55 4.41
N LYS A 178 22.47 -6.85 4.83
CA LYS A 178 22.52 -5.39 4.70
C LYS A 178 22.38 -4.94 3.24
N GLU A 179 23.03 -5.65 2.33
CA GLU A 179 22.97 -5.35 0.89
C GLU A 179 21.56 -5.54 0.33
N SER A 180 20.86 -6.61 0.73
CA SER A 180 19.47 -6.82 0.30
C SER A 180 18.53 -5.74 0.83
N ILE A 181 18.78 -5.22 2.04
CA ILE A 181 17.97 -4.17 2.68
C ILE A 181 18.24 -2.83 2.00
N ASP A 182 19.51 -2.46 1.80
CA ASP A 182 19.88 -1.26 1.06
C ASP A 182 19.28 -1.28 -0.36
N TYR A 183 19.25 -2.46 -1.00
CA TYR A 183 18.61 -2.63 -2.31
C TYR A 183 17.08 -2.52 -2.22
N LEU A 184 16.44 -3.11 -1.21
CA LEU A 184 15.00 -3.02 -0.93
C LEU A 184 14.54 -1.57 -0.74
N GLU A 185 15.29 -0.80 0.07
CA GLU A 185 15.04 0.62 0.38
C GLU A 185 15.24 1.52 -0.85
N GLY A 186 15.98 1.06 -1.86
CA GLY A 186 16.10 1.73 -3.16
C GLY A 186 14.92 1.55 -4.12
N HIS A 187 13.83 0.90 -3.69
CA HIS A 187 12.63 0.59 -4.49
C HIS A 187 12.93 -0.08 -5.84
N PRO A 188 13.58 -1.25 -5.82
CA PRO A 188 14.04 -1.92 -7.03
C PRO A 188 12.86 -2.35 -7.90
N THR A 189 13.14 -2.67 -9.16
CA THR A 189 12.12 -2.98 -10.19
C THR A 189 11.08 -4.01 -9.73
N ILE A 190 11.48 -5.00 -8.94
CA ILE A 190 10.61 -6.05 -8.40
C ILE A 190 9.52 -5.50 -7.45
N ILE A 191 9.71 -4.29 -6.89
CA ILE A 191 8.77 -3.59 -6.01
C ILE A 191 8.12 -2.41 -6.72
N SER A 192 8.90 -1.59 -7.44
CA SER A 192 8.36 -0.42 -8.13
C SER A 192 7.45 -0.77 -9.31
N SER A 193 7.66 -1.92 -9.96
CA SER A 193 6.77 -2.39 -11.04
C SER A 193 5.37 -2.79 -10.55
N PRO A 194 5.18 -3.66 -9.54
CA PRO A 194 3.85 -3.96 -9.02
C PRO A 194 3.14 -2.71 -8.48
N ALA A 195 3.87 -1.78 -7.86
CA ALA A 195 3.33 -0.52 -7.37
C ALA A 195 2.84 0.40 -8.51
N MET A 196 3.64 0.53 -9.57
CA MET A 196 3.25 1.25 -10.80
C MET A 196 2.02 0.63 -11.46
N ILE A 197 1.94 -0.71 -11.50
CA ILE A 197 0.77 -1.43 -12.01
C ILE A 197 -0.46 -1.11 -11.16
N LEU A 198 -0.33 -1.18 -9.83
CA LEU A 198 -1.42 -0.85 -8.90
C LEU A 198 -1.94 0.55 -9.16
N ARG A 199 -1.05 1.56 -9.08
CA ARG A 199 -1.43 2.96 -9.23
C ARG A 199 -2.10 3.25 -10.57
N LEU A 200 -1.51 2.81 -11.68
CA LEU A 200 -2.08 3.09 -13.00
C LEU A 200 -3.40 2.35 -13.27
N VAL A 201 -3.60 1.17 -12.69
CA VAL A 201 -4.88 0.45 -12.81
C VAL A 201 -5.96 1.12 -11.96
N ASP A 202 -5.62 1.53 -10.72
CA ASP A 202 -6.52 2.28 -9.84
C ASP A 202 -6.98 3.60 -10.50
N ASP A 203 -6.03 4.41 -10.99
CA ASP A 203 -6.32 5.66 -11.70
C ASP A 203 -7.19 5.44 -12.96
N LEU A 204 -7.01 4.32 -13.68
CA LEU A 204 -7.86 3.96 -14.83
C LEU A 204 -9.27 3.56 -14.42
N GLY A 205 -9.44 2.95 -13.23
CA GLY A 205 -10.74 2.63 -12.64
C GLY A 205 -11.51 3.90 -12.29
N LYS A 206 -10.88 4.81 -11.54
CA LYS A 206 -11.45 6.12 -11.17
C LYS A 206 -11.96 6.92 -12.36
N ALA A 207 -11.22 6.90 -13.47
CA ALA A 207 -11.59 7.56 -14.72
C ALA A 207 -12.84 7.01 -15.44
N LYS A 208 -13.52 6.01 -14.88
CA LYS A 208 -14.76 5.44 -15.41
C LYS A 208 -15.96 5.72 -14.53
N ASP A 209 -15.81 5.61 -13.21
CA ASP A 209 -16.95 5.56 -12.31
C ASP A 209 -17.49 6.94 -11.92
N GLY A 210 -16.69 8.01 -12.07
CA GLY A 210 -17.13 9.41 -11.95
C GLY A 210 -17.72 9.83 -10.60
N ASN A 211 -17.87 8.89 -9.66
CA ASN A 211 -18.57 9.03 -8.38
C ASN A 211 -17.74 8.40 -7.25
N GLN A 212 -16.66 9.06 -6.85
CA GLN A 212 -16.11 8.87 -5.51
C GLN A 212 -16.28 10.16 -4.70
N GLU A 213 -16.60 9.98 -3.43
CA GLU A 213 -16.47 11.00 -2.39
C GLU A 213 -14.99 10.96 -1.94
N GLY A 214 -14.19 11.87 -2.50
CA GLY A 214 -12.74 11.92 -2.35
C GLY A 214 -12.10 12.41 -3.65
N PHE A 215 -11.07 13.25 -3.58
CA PHE A 215 -10.44 13.86 -4.76
C PHE A 215 -8.91 13.68 -4.69
N ASP A 216 -8.45 12.46 -4.92
CA ASP A 216 -7.07 12.26 -5.30
C ASP A 216 -6.92 12.56 -6.80
N GLY A 217 -5.95 13.39 -7.17
CA GLY A 217 -5.65 13.63 -8.57
C GLY A 217 -5.32 12.31 -9.26
N SER A 218 -5.58 12.18 -10.57
CA SER A 218 -5.24 10.96 -11.32
C SER A 218 -4.12 11.21 -12.33
N TYR A 219 -3.35 10.19 -12.66
CA TYR A 219 -2.37 10.28 -13.76
C TYR A 219 -3.03 10.68 -15.07
N LEU A 220 -4.28 10.23 -15.31
CA LEU A 220 -5.04 10.58 -16.51
C LEU A 220 -5.24 12.10 -16.61
N GLU A 221 -5.63 12.74 -15.52
CA GLU A 221 -5.81 14.19 -15.47
C GLU A 221 -4.49 14.93 -15.69
N CYS A 222 -3.43 14.50 -15.00
CA CYS A 222 -2.08 15.06 -15.18
C CYS A 222 -1.64 14.97 -16.65
N TYR A 223 -1.84 13.81 -17.29
CA TYR A 223 -1.46 13.56 -18.68
C TYR A 223 -2.22 14.46 -19.65
N LEU A 224 -3.54 14.60 -19.48
CA LEU A 224 -4.37 15.43 -20.36
C LEU A 224 -4.05 16.92 -20.19
N LYS A 225 -3.70 17.36 -18.97
CA LYS A 225 -3.24 18.74 -18.72
C LYS A 225 -1.93 19.05 -19.43
N GLU A 226 -0.97 18.13 -19.41
CA GLU A 226 0.31 18.31 -20.11
C GLU A 226 0.17 18.16 -21.64
N ASN A 227 -0.82 17.37 -22.09
CA ASN A 227 -1.06 17.07 -23.49
C ASN A 227 -2.47 17.51 -23.94
N PRO A 228 -2.76 18.81 -24.05
CA PRO A 228 -4.12 19.33 -24.29
C PRO A 228 -4.74 18.91 -25.62
N ASN A 229 -3.92 18.46 -26.58
CA ASN A 229 -4.38 17.93 -27.87
C ASN A 229 -4.69 16.42 -27.85
N SER A 230 -4.45 15.73 -26.74
CA SER A 230 -4.75 14.30 -26.60
C SER A 230 -6.21 14.08 -26.22
N SER A 231 -6.82 13.05 -26.79
CA SER A 231 -8.11 12.55 -26.30
C SER A 231 -7.95 11.72 -25.03
N VAL A 232 -9.04 11.58 -24.27
CA VAL A 232 -9.13 10.66 -23.12
C VAL A 232 -8.77 9.23 -23.52
N GLU A 233 -9.24 8.76 -24.67
CA GLU A 233 -8.94 7.40 -25.16
C GLU A 233 -7.43 7.22 -25.47
N ASN A 234 -6.79 8.23 -26.07
CA ASN A 234 -5.35 8.18 -26.33
C ASN A 234 -4.54 8.17 -25.02
N ALA A 235 -4.97 8.94 -24.02
CA ALA A 235 -4.36 8.93 -22.69
C ALA A 235 -4.55 7.57 -21.98
N LYS A 236 -5.76 7.00 -22.00
CA LYS A 236 -6.02 5.64 -21.48
C LYS A 236 -5.18 4.57 -22.21
N LYS A 237 -4.98 4.70 -23.52
CA LYS A 237 -4.10 3.82 -24.31
C LYS A 237 -2.63 3.97 -23.89
N HIS A 238 -2.17 5.19 -23.64
CA HIS A 238 -0.82 5.45 -23.14
C HIS A 238 -0.61 4.78 -21.77
N MET A 239 -1.52 4.98 -20.81
CA MET A 239 -1.47 4.33 -19.50
C MET A 239 -1.44 2.80 -19.59
N LYS A 240 -2.27 2.19 -20.44
CA LYS A 240 -2.24 0.74 -20.71
C LYS A 240 -0.88 0.28 -21.24
N GLY A 241 -0.22 1.10 -22.07
CA GLY A 241 1.15 0.86 -22.53
C GLY A 241 2.16 0.85 -21.38
N MET A 242 2.07 1.81 -20.46
CA MET A 242 2.93 1.88 -19.28
C MET A 242 2.74 0.68 -18.34
N ILE A 243 1.48 0.26 -18.12
CA ILE A 243 1.15 -0.96 -17.37
C ILE A 243 1.82 -2.17 -18.02
N LEU A 244 1.69 -2.32 -19.35
CA LEU A 244 2.31 -3.42 -20.09
C LEU A 244 3.85 -3.42 -19.93
N ASP A 245 4.48 -2.26 -19.96
CA ASP A 245 5.94 -2.16 -19.80
C ASP A 245 6.38 -2.45 -18.36
N ALA A 246 5.60 -2.04 -17.36
CA ALA A 246 5.82 -2.45 -15.96
C ALA A 246 5.71 -3.96 -15.79
N TRP A 247 4.74 -4.61 -16.44
CA TRP A 247 4.64 -6.08 -16.47
C TRP A 247 5.85 -6.75 -17.11
N LYS A 248 6.35 -6.23 -18.24
CA LYS A 248 7.56 -6.77 -18.88
C LYS A 248 8.78 -6.68 -17.95
N ARG A 249 8.95 -5.55 -17.27
CA ARG A 249 10.02 -5.36 -16.28
C ARG A 249 9.90 -6.35 -15.12
N LEU A 250 8.72 -6.43 -14.50
CA LEU A 250 8.46 -7.37 -13.40
C LEU A 250 8.71 -8.82 -13.82
N ASN A 251 8.20 -9.25 -14.97
CA ASN A 251 8.42 -10.60 -15.48
C ASN A 251 9.91 -10.88 -15.73
N LYS A 252 10.66 -9.91 -16.23
CA LYS A 252 12.11 -10.06 -16.43
C LYS A 252 12.83 -10.28 -15.09
N GLU A 253 12.50 -9.52 -14.06
CA GLU A 253 13.08 -9.70 -12.71
C GLU A 253 12.72 -11.08 -12.13
N CYS A 254 11.47 -11.53 -12.27
CA CYS A 254 11.05 -12.83 -11.74
C CYS A 254 11.64 -14.04 -12.51
N LEU A 255 11.93 -13.88 -13.81
CA LEU A 255 12.51 -14.94 -14.65
C LEU A 255 14.03 -14.98 -14.60
N SER A 256 14.67 -13.83 -14.38
CA SER A 256 16.10 -13.75 -14.07
C SER A 256 16.31 -14.20 -12.63
N SER A 257 17.50 -14.69 -12.24
CA SER A 257 17.75 -14.97 -10.82
C SER A 257 17.46 -13.71 -10.01
N PRO A 258 16.48 -13.68 -9.09
CA PRO A 258 15.99 -12.43 -8.51
C PRO A 258 16.92 -11.88 -7.42
N GLU A 259 18.23 -12.07 -7.55
CA GLU A 259 19.24 -11.59 -6.60
C GLU A 259 19.12 -10.06 -6.43
N PRO A 260 19.18 -9.54 -5.19
CA PRO A 260 19.51 -10.20 -3.93
C PRO A 260 18.29 -10.74 -3.16
N PHE A 261 17.17 -11.01 -3.84
CA PHE A 261 15.94 -11.52 -3.24
C PHE A 261 15.68 -12.98 -3.55
N SER A 262 14.89 -13.61 -2.68
CA SER A 262 14.48 -14.98 -2.89
C SER A 262 13.44 -15.11 -4.00
N ARG A 263 13.32 -16.32 -4.57
CA ARG A 263 12.25 -16.63 -5.53
C ARG A 263 10.86 -16.46 -4.92
N ARG A 264 10.70 -16.72 -3.62
CA ARG A 264 9.40 -16.55 -2.95
C ARG A 264 9.04 -15.07 -2.87
N PHE A 265 9.98 -14.21 -2.51
CA PHE A 265 9.75 -12.76 -2.53
C PHE A 265 9.36 -12.26 -3.92
N ALA A 266 10.09 -12.66 -4.96
CA ALA A 266 9.75 -12.31 -6.34
C ALA A 266 8.35 -12.82 -6.75
N GLN A 267 7.99 -14.05 -6.35
CA GLN A 267 6.67 -14.62 -6.58
C GLN A 267 5.57 -13.86 -5.82
N SER A 268 5.82 -13.41 -4.59
CA SER A 268 4.89 -12.58 -3.80
C SER A 268 4.63 -11.23 -4.47
N SER A 269 5.68 -10.56 -4.95
CA SER A 269 5.54 -9.31 -5.72
C SER A 269 4.75 -9.52 -7.02
N LEU A 270 5.02 -10.61 -7.73
CA LEU A 270 4.28 -10.98 -8.93
C LEU A 270 2.80 -11.26 -8.63
N ASN A 271 2.51 -11.95 -7.54
CA ASN A 271 1.14 -12.23 -7.11
C ASN A 271 0.40 -10.94 -6.71
N GLY A 272 1.08 -10.01 -6.04
CA GLY A 272 0.54 -8.68 -5.76
C GLY A 272 0.11 -7.95 -7.03
N ALA A 273 0.98 -7.88 -8.04
CA ALA A 273 0.64 -7.28 -9.34
C ALA A 273 -0.56 -7.97 -10.03
N ARG A 274 -0.67 -9.31 -9.92
CA ARG A 274 -1.80 -10.07 -10.48
C ARG A 274 -3.11 -9.73 -9.79
N LEU A 275 -3.07 -9.56 -8.46
CA LEU A 275 -4.25 -9.28 -7.65
C LEU A 275 -4.84 -7.90 -7.96
N VAL A 276 -4.02 -6.91 -8.31
CA VAL A 276 -4.45 -5.54 -8.65
C VAL A 276 -5.69 -5.54 -9.55
N ARG A 277 -5.67 -6.31 -10.65
CA ARG A 277 -6.79 -6.33 -11.59
C ARG A 277 -8.08 -6.87 -10.99
N THR A 278 -8.01 -7.79 -10.04
CA THR A 278 -9.18 -8.34 -9.35
C THR A 278 -9.74 -7.34 -8.33
N MET A 279 -8.87 -6.59 -7.68
CA MET A 279 -9.26 -5.61 -6.66
C MET A 279 -9.86 -4.35 -7.26
N TYR A 280 -9.34 -3.94 -8.43
CA TYR A 280 -9.68 -2.71 -9.13
C TYR A 280 -10.27 -3.00 -10.51
N ASP A 281 -10.97 -4.14 -10.68
CA ASP A 281 -11.51 -4.54 -11.98
C ASP A 281 -12.54 -3.53 -12.52
N TYR A 282 -12.80 -3.64 -13.82
CA TYR A 282 -13.32 -2.62 -14.74
C TYR A 282 -14.65 -1.91 -14.38
N ASP A 283 -15.30 -2.29 -13.28
CA ASP A 283 -16.57 -1.79 -12.76
C ASP A 283 -16.47 -1.21 -11.32
N GLY A 284 -15.27 -1.05 -10.76
CA GLY A 284 -15.06 -0.32 -9.50
C GLY A 284 -15.51 -1.02 -8.21
N HIS A 285 -15.92 -2.29 -8.29
CA HIS A 285 -16.43 -3.04 -7.14
C HIS A 285 -15.48 -4.17 -6.77
N PHE A 286 -14.98 -4.16 -5.53
CA PHE A 286 -14.37 -5.33 -4.92
C PHE A 286 -15.37 -6.50 -4.99
N PRO A 287 -15.02 -7.65 -5.59
CA PRO A 287 -15.95 -8.76 -5.80
C PRO A 287 -16.18 -9.53 -4.51
N GLU A 288 -16.80 -8.89 -3.52
CA GLU A 288 -16.96 -9.37 -2.15
C GLU A 288 -17.59 -10.76 -2.09
N ASN A 289 -18.60 -11.04 -2.92
CA ASN A 289 -19.23 -12.35 -3.00
C ASN A 289 -18.27 -13.45 -3.49
N GLN A 290 -17.42 -13.15 -4.48
CA GLN A 290 -16.43 -14.09 -4.98
C GLN A 290 -15.33 -14.31 -3.94
N VAL A 291 -14.87 -13.25 -3.27
CA VAL A 291 -13.89 -13.35 -2.20
C VAL A 291 -14.44 -14.14 -1.01
N ASN A 292 -15.65 -13.84 -0.56
CA ASN A 292 -16.28 -14.57 0.54
C ASN A 292 -16.44 -16.05 0.19
N SER A 293 -16.75 -16.40 -1.07
CA SER A 293 -16.77 -17.80 -1.51
C SER A 293 -15.41 -18.49 -1.49
N LEU A 294 -14.30 -17.75 -1.62
CA LEU A 294 -12.94 -18.30 -1.51
C LEU A 294 -12.48 -18.39 -0.05
N LEU A 295 -12.99 -17.53 0.83
CA LEU A 295 -12.55 -17.42 2.22
C LEU A 295 -13.38 -18.27 3.22
N TYR A 296 -14.63 -18.57 2.90
CA TYR A 296 -15.58 -19.20 3.81
C TYR A 296 -16.15 -20.55 3.35
N ASN A 297 -15.63 -21.11 2.24
CA ASN A 297 -15.91 -22.49 1.82
C ASN A 297 -14.83 -23.48 2.29
#